data_AF-A0A9R1NMJ0-F1
#
_entry.id   AF-A0A9R1NMJ0-F1
#
_cell.length_a   1.000
_cell.length_b   1.000
_cell.length_c   1.000
_cell.angle_alpha   90.00
_cell.angle_beta   90.00
_cell.angle_gamma   90.00
#
_symmetry.space_group_name_H-M   'P 1'
#
loop_
_entity.id
_entity.type
_entity.pdbx_description
1 polymer ?
#
loop_
_entity_poly.entity_id
_entity_poly.type
_entity_poly.pdbx_seq_one_letter_code
_entity_poly.pdbx_strand_id
1 'polypeptide(L)'
;MSMAIESTPRRYSRLSVCQRLKIAIDLARCLQFLHHEKGLPHGNLKPTNIFLTGPDLSPKLVDYCLHWFTTPSGIAEQILNLGALGYRAPELANTAKPMPSFKGDVYAFGVVVLEMLTRKSAGDIISGQSGAVDLTDWVQMCNREGRGTDCFDRDIAGLEESPRVMDELLAISLRCILPVNERPNMKTVCDDLCAITA
;
A
#
# COMPACT_ATOMS: atom_id res chain seq x y z
N MET A 1 -9.87 -8.10 -4.97
CA MET A 1 -9.44 -6.82 -4.40
C MET A 1 -10.34 -5.73 -4.95
N SER A 2 -11.31 -5.28 -4.15
CA SER A 2 -12.26 -4.23 -4.52
C SER A 2 -11.79 -2.92 -3.89
N MET A 3 -11.15 -2.07 -4.71
CA MET A 3 -11.18 -0.63 -4.46
C MET A 3 -12.65 -0.20 -4.55
N ALA A 4 -13.10 0.67 -3.63
CA ALA A 4 -14.50 1.10 -3.63
C ALA A 4 -14.74 1.93 -4.90
N ILE A 5 -15.74 1.56 -5.70
CA ILE A 5 -16.11 2.26 -6.94
C ILE A 5 -17.60 2.55 -6.86
N GLU A 6 -17.97 3.76 -7.28
CA GLU A 6 -19.33 4.26 -7.35
C GLU A 6 -20.26 3.27 -8.11
N SER A 7 -21.45 3.10 -7.56
CA SER A 7 -22.35 1.96 -7.79
C SER A 7 -22.84 1.78 -9.23
N THR A 8 -22.19 0.89 -10.00
CA THR A 8 -22.83 0.07 -11.06
C THR A 8 -22.04 -1.23 -11.30
N PRO A 9 -22.70 -2.38 -11.56
CA PRO A 9 -22.03 -3.68 -11.66
C PRO A 9 -21.44 -3.87 -13.07
N ARG A 10 -20.25 -3.34 -13.33
CA ARG A 10 -19.43 -3.78 -14.45
C ARG A 10 -18.50 -4.89 -13.96
N ARG A 11 -18.48 -6.05 -14.64
CA ARG A 11 -17.41 -7.04 -14.47
C ARG A 11 -16.08 -6.37 -14.79
N TYR A 12 -15.31 -5.99 -13.78
CA TYR A 12 -14.05 -5.27 -13.99
C TYR A 12 -12.96 -6.22 -14.50
N SER A 13 -12.21 -5.73 -15.49
CA SER A 13 -10.99 -6.36 -15.99
C SER A 13 -9.85 -6.21 -14.97
N ARG A 14 -8.94 -7.18 -14.97
CA ARG A 14 -7.74 -7.16 -14.11
C ARG A 14 -6.84 -5.98 -14.47
N LEU A 15 -6.15 -5.41 -13.48
CA LEU A 15 -5.19 -4.31 -13.71
C LEU A 15 -3.92 -4.84 -14.37
N SER A 16 -3.51 -4.21 -15.47
CA SER A 16 -2.21 -4.46 -16.12
C SER A 16 -1.04 -3.93 -15.29
N VAL A 17 0.21 -4.29 -15.64
CA VAL A 17 1.41 -3.79 -14.94
C VAL A 17 1.48 -2.27 -15.04
N CYS A 18 1.27 -1.74 -16.25
CA CYS A 18 1.27 -0.30 -16.50
C CYS A 18 0.18 0.44 -15.69
N GLN A 19 -1.01 -0.15 -15.56
CA GLN A 19 -2.08 0.41 -14.75
C GLN A 19 -1.71 0.44 -13.26
N ARG A 20 -1.06 -0.62 -12.75
CA ARG A 20 -0.60 -0.68 -11.35
C ARG A 20 0.49 0.34 -11.07
N LEU A 21 1.46 0.48 -11.97
CA LEU A 21 2.49 1.50 -11.88
C LEU A 21 1.87 2.91 -11.87
N LYS A 22 0.94 3.18 -12.80
CA LYS A 22 0.23 4.47 -12.85
C LYS A 22 -0.53 4.75 -11.55
N ILE A 23 -1.29 3.78 -11.03
CA ILE A 23 -2.03 3.93 -9.78
C ILE A 23 -1.06 4.19 -8.61
N ALA A 24 0.06 3.46 -8.54
CA ALA A 24 1.06 3.67 -7.49
C ALA A 24 1.69 5.08 -7.56
N ILE A 25 2.03 5.56 -8.75
CA ILE A 25 2.55 6.92 -8.97
C ILE A 25 1.53 7.97 -8.52
N ASP A 26 0.29 7.88 -9.00
CA ASP A 26 -0.73 8.89 -8.71
C ASP A 26 -1.12 8.88 -7.22
N LEU A 27 -1.17 7.69 -6.59
CA LEU A 27 -1.36 7.56 -5.15
C LEU A 27 -0.19 8.18 -4.35
N ALA A 28 1.05 7.96 -4.79
CA ALA A 28 2.24 8.55 -4.17
C ALA A 28 2.22 10.08 -4.26
N ARG A 29 1.78 10.64 -5.40
CA ARG A 29 1.57 12.09 -5.58
C ARG A 29 0.52 12.64 -4.62
N CYS A 30 -0.61 11.94 -4.44
CA CYS A 30 -1.63 12.37 -3.48
C CYS A 30 -1.10 12.42 -2.04
N LEU A 31 -0.35 11.40 -1.62
CA LEU A 31 0.24 11.37 -0.28
C LEU A 31 1.37 12.39 -0.12
N GLN A 32 2.20 12.58 -1.15
CA GLN A 32 3.23 13.61 -1.17
C GLN A 32 2.62 15.01 -0.99
N PHE A 33 1.52 15.31 -1.69
CA PHE A 33 0.79 16.56 -1.52
C PHE A 33 0.29 16.75 -0.08
N LEU A 34 -0.33 15.72 0.51
CA LEU A 34 -0.78 15.76 1.90
C LEU A 34 0.38 16.01 2.88
N HIS A 35 1.49 15.28 2.72
CA HIS A 35 2.63 15.36 3.63
C HIS A 35 3.41 16.68 3.49
N HIS A 36 3.67 17.11 2.26
CA HIS A 36 4.57 18.24 2.00
C HIS A 36 3.82 19.58 1.94
N GLU A 37 2.70 19.65 1.23
CA GLU A 37 1.98 20.92 1.05
C GLU A 37 0.97 21.19 2.15
N LYS A 38 0.32 20.14 2.68
CA LYS A 38 -0.65 20.29 3.78
C LYS A 38 -0.04 20.08 5.15
N GLY A 39 1.07 19.34 5.25
CA GLY A 39 1.66 18.98 6.53
C GLY A 39 0.78 18.02 7.34
N LEU A 40 -0.06 17.23 6.66
CA LEU A 40 -1.07 16.37 7.30
C LEU A 40 -0.89 14.91 6.88
N PRO A 41 -0.84 13.96 7.82
CA PRO A 41 -0.89 12.55 7.46
C PRO A 41 -2.31 12.17 7.03
N HIS A 42 -2.43 11.26 6.08
CA HIS A 42 -3.68 10.62 5.74
C HIS A 42 -4.23 9.86 6.96
N GLY A 43 -3.43 8.97 7.53
CA GLY A 43 -3.66 8.28 8.80
C GLY A 43 -4.65 7.13 8.79
N ASN A 44 -5.35 6.93 7.68
CA ASN A 44 -6.30 5.82 7.46
C ASN A 44 -6.13 5.20 6.06
N LEU A 45 -4.89 5.08 5.57
CA LEU A 45 -4.66 4.61 4.20
C LEU A 45 -4.87 3.09 4.11
N LYS A 46 -5.77 2.68 3.21
CA LYS A 46 -6.14 1.28 2.91
C LYS A 46 -6.92 1.25 1.59
N PRO A 47 -7.03 0.11 0.90
CA PRO A 47 -7.69 0.02 -0.42
C PRO A 47 -9.14 0.49 -0.44
N THR A 48 -9.88 0.32 0.66
CA THR A 48 -11.28 0.78 0.74
C THR A 48 -11.41 2.30 0.76
N ASN A 49 -10.32 3.03 1.02
CA ASN A 49 -10.24 4.48 1.00
C ASN A 49 -9.56 5.03 -0.26
N ILE A 50 -9.35 4.17 -1.27
CA ILE A 50 -8.77 4.51 -2.57
C ILE A 50 -9.83 4.22 -3.63
N PHE A 51 -10.40 5.26 -4.22
CA PHE A 51 -11.39 5.15 -5.27
C PHE A 51 -10.73 5.30 -6.63
N LEU A 52 -10.88 4.31 -7.52
CA LEU A 52 -10.46 4.46 -8.90
C LEU A 52 -11.60 5.06 -9.70
N THR A 53 -11.34 6.22 -10.29
CA THR A 53 -12.36 6.99 -11.03
C THR A 53 -12.00 7.12 -12.50
N GLY A 54 -13.03 7.15 -13.35
CA GLY A 54 -12.87 7.35 -14.79
C GLY A 54 -12.28 6.15 -15.55
N PRO A 55 -12.16 6.27 -16.88
CA PRO A 55 -11.56 5.25 -17.73
C PRO A 55 -10.03 5.13 -17.56
N ASP A 56 -9.40 6.15 -17.00
CA ASP A 56 -7.96 6.26 -16.75
C ASP A 56 -7.53 5.69 -15.40
N LEU A 57 -8.48 5.21 -14.59
CA LEU A 57 -8.25 4.64 -13.26
C LEU A 57 -7.49 5.58 -12.32
N SER A 58 -7.81 6.87 -12.37
CA SER A 58 -7.19 7.88 -11.51
C SER A 58 -7.62 7.66 -10.04
N PRO A 59 -6.67 7.44 -9.11
CA PRO A 59 -6.97 7.21 -7.70
C PRO A 59 -7.41 8.50 -7.01
N LYS A 60 -8.44 8.40 -6.17
CA LYS A 60 -8.89 9.45 -5.25
C LYS A 60 -8.85 8.94 -3.83
N LEU A 61 -8.11 9.66 -2.98
CA LEU A 61 -8.05 9.39 -1.55
C LEU A 61 -9.27 9.99 -0.83
N VAL A 62 -9.91 9.19 0.01
CA VAL A 62 -11.00 9.62 0.89
C VAL A 62 -10.65 9.30 2.35
N ASP A 63 -11.43 9.83 3.29
CA ASP A 63 -11.29 9.54 4.72
C ASP A 63 -9.88 9.85 5.29
N TYR A 64 -9.23 10.86 4.72
CA TYR A 64 -7.96 11.39 5.20
C TYR A 64 -8.17 12.32 6.40
N CYS A 65 -7.18 12.39 7.29
CA CYS A 65 -7.15 13.32 8.43
C CYS A 65 -8.30 13.18 9.46
N LEU A 66 -9.06 12.08 9.46
CA LEU A 66 -10.16 11.86 10.42
C LEU A 66 -9.73 11.89 11.90
N HIS A 67 -8.46 11.56 12.18
CA HIS A 67 -7.88 11.61 13.52
C HIS A 67 -7.90 13.01 14.17
N TRP A 68 -7.96 14.09 13.38
CA TRP A 68 -8.10 15.45 13.90
C TRP A 68 -9.47 15.73 14.51
N PHE A 69 -10.49 14.99 14.07
CA PHE A 69 -11.88 15.18 14.48
C PHE A 69 -12.35 14.08 15.43
N THR A 70 -11.42 13.27 15.95
CA THR A 70 -11.70 12.05 16.70
C THR A 70 -11.07 12.12 18.09
N THR A 71 -11.72 11.48 19.07
CA THR A 71 -11.16 11.34 20.43
C THR A 71 -9.93 10.42 20.44
N PRO A 72 -9.06 10.50 21.47
CA PRO A 72 -7.94 9.57 21.61
C PRO A 72 -8.35 8.09 21.55
N SER A 73 -9.51 7.73 22.11
CA SER A 73 -10.05 6.37 22.03
C SER A 73 -10.43 5.96 20.60
N GLY A 74 -11.08 6.86 19.84
CA GLY A 74 -11.41 6.57 18.44
C GLY A 74 -10.18 6.50 17.53
N ILE A 75 -9.13 7.27 17.82
CA ILE A 75 -7.83 7.14 17.15
C ILE A 75 -7.24 5.75 17.40
N ALA A 76 -7.24 5.29 18.65
CA ALA A 76 -6.73 3.97 19.00
C ALA A 76 -7.53 2.85 18.33
N GLU A 77 -8.86 2.98 18.25
CA GLU A 77 -9.73 2.04 17.53
C GLU A 77 -9.45 2.01 16.03
N GLN A 78 -9.28 3.18 15.38
CA GLN A 78 -8.91 3.25 13.97
C GLN A 78 -7.57 2.55 13.70
N ILE A 79 -6.57 2.79 14.56
CA ILE A 79 -5.25 2.16 14.44
C ILE A 79 -5.33 0.64 14.67
N LEU A 80 -6.16 0.20 15.62
CA LEU A 80 -6.43 -1.22 15.85
C LEU A 80 -7.06 -1.87 14.60
N ASN A 81 -8.04 -1.20 13.99
CA ASN A 81 -8.68 -1.65 12.75
C ASN A 81 -7.70 -1.74 11.58
N LEU A 82 -6.78 -0.78 11.43
CA LEU A 82 -5.69 -0.88 10.46
C LEU A 82 -4.79 -2.08 10.75
N GLY A 83 -4.60 -2.43 12.03
CA GLY A 83 -3.82 -3.60 12.45
C GLY A 83 -4.48 -4.92 12.07
N ALA A 84 -5.78 -5.05 12.30
CA ALA A 84 -6.54 -6.23 11.88
C ALA A 84 -6.55 -6.42 10.36
N LEU A 85 -6.41 -5.33 9.60
CA LEU A 85 -6.39 -5.34 8.14
C LEU A 85 -4.95 -5.39 7.55
N GLY A 86 -3.91 -5.38 8.36
CA GLY A 86 -2.50 -5.46 7.91
C GLY A 86 -1.85 -4.14 7.45
N TYR A 87 -2.49 -2.98 7.63
CA TYR A 87 -1.95 -1.67 7.20
C TYR A 87 -1.34 -0.84 8.33
N ARG A 88 -1.43 -1.30 9.58
CA ARG A 88 -0.86 -0.59 10.73
C ARG A 88 0.64 -0.78 10.78
N ALA A 89 1.37 0.33 10.73
CA ALA A 89 2.82 0.33 10.91
C ALA A 89 3.25 -0.24 12.29
N PRO A 90 4.34 -1.03 12.35
CA PRO A 90 4.73 -1.79 13.54
C PRO A 90 5.00 -0.92 14.77
N GLU A 91 5.50 0.30 14.60
CA GLU A 91 5.76 1.23 15.71
C GLU A 91 4.49 1.68 16.45
N LEU A 92 3.33 1.62 15.79
CA LEU A 92 2.05 1.97 16.39
C LEU A 92 1.52 0.87 17.31
N ALA A 93 2.10 -0.34 17.26
CA ALA A 93 1.68 -1.45 18.10
C ALA A 93 2.12 -1.33 19.56
N ASN A 94 3.30 -0.74 19.78
CA ASN A 94 3.93 -0.68 21.10
C ASN A 94 3.77 0.69 21.78
N THR A 95 2.91 1.56 21.22
CA THR A 95 2.74 2.93 21.69
C THR A 95 1.47 3.06 22.53
N ALA A 96 1.59 3.58 23.76
CA ALA A 96 0.45 3.76 24.67
C ALA A 96 -0.61 4.76 24.16
N LYS A 97 -0.18 5.74 23.35
CA LYS A 97 -1.04 6.74 22.69
C LYS A 97 -0.66 6.79 21.21
N PRO A 98 -1.08 5.81 20.41
CA PRO A 98 -0.66 5.72 19.02
C PRO A 98 -1.30 6.84 18.22
N MET A 99 -0.55 7.45 17.30
CA MET A 99 -1.00 8.56 16.48
C MET A 99 -0.60 8.35 15.02
N PRO A 100 -1.47 8.69 14.04
CA PRO A 100 -1.07 8.73 12.65
C PRO A 100 0.14 9.62 12.41
N SER A 101 0.99 9.21 11.47
CA SER A 101 2.22 9.92 11.12
C SER A 101 2.51 9.76 9.64
N PHE A 102 3.35 10.63 9.09
CA PHE A 102 3.79 10.51 7.70
C PHE A 102 4.48 9.16 7.44
N LYS A 103 5.23 8.65 8.42
CA LYS A 103 5.89 7.34 8.31
C LYS A 103 4.91 6.17 8.38
N GLY A 104 3.79 6.33 9.09
CA GLY A 104 2.69 5.37 9.09
C GLY A 104 2.02 5.29 7.72
N ASP A 105 1.80 6.43 7.06
CA ASP A 105 1.26 6.46 5.70
C ASP A 105 2.20 5.82 4.67
N VAL A 106 3.52 6.05 4.79
CA VAL A 106 4.52 5.39 3.94
C VAL A 106 4.44 3.87 4.08
N TYR A 107 4.32 3.35 5.31
CA TYR A 107 4.16 1.92 5.54
C TYR A 107 2.88 1.39 4.87
N ALA A 108 1.73 2.02 5.14
CA ALA A 108 0.46 1.61 4.57
C ALA A 108 0.46 1.68 3.03
N PHE A 109 1.15 2.67 2.45
CA PHE A 109 1.35 2.78 1.00
C PHE A 109 2.10 1.56 0.46
N GLY A 110 3.22 1.18 1.10
CA GLY A 110 3.98 -0.02 0.74
C GLY A 110 3.10 -1.27 0.76
N VAL A 111 2.30 -1.45 1.80
CA VAL A 111 1.35 -2.58 1.91
C VAL A 111 0.34 -2.57 0.76
N VAL A 112 -0.26 -1.43 0.42
CA VAL A 112 -1.21 -1.31 -0.70
C VAL A 112 -0.55 -1.70 -2.02
N VAL A 113 0.70 -1.29 -2.27
CA VAL A 113 1.42 -1.69 -3.49
C VAL A 113 1.73 -3.18 -3.48
N LEU A 114 2.11 -3.77 -2.34
CA LEU A 114 2.27 -5.22 -2.22
C LEU A 114 0.99 -6.00 -2.51
N GLU A 115 -0.17 -5.52 -2.04
CA GLU A 115 -1.45 -6.13 -2.39
C GLU A 115 -1.74 -6.02 -3.90
N MET A 116 -1.37 -4.90 -4.53
CA MET A 116 -1.46 -4.81 -5.99
C MET A 116 -0.57 -5.87 -6.66
N LEU A 117 0.70 -5.99 -6.28
CA LEU A 117 1.64 -6.93 -6.91
C LEU A 117 1.23 -8.40 -6.72
N THR A 118 0.74 -8.74 -5.53
CA THR A 118 0.47 -10.14 -5.13
C THR A 118 -0.98 -10.57 -5.31
N ARG A 119 -1.91 -9.60 -5.36
CA ARG A 119 -3.36 -9.79 -5.30
C ARG A 119 -3.84 -10.54 -4.04
N LYS A 120 -3.00 -10.62 -3.01
CA LYS A 120 -3.36 -11.15 -1.69
C LYS A 120 -3.80 -9.99 -0.81
N SER A 121 -4.79 -10.24 0.05
CA SER A 121 -5.21 -9.26 1.04
C SER A 121 -4.15 -9.15 2.14
N ALA A 122 -3.86 -7.94 2.59
CA ALA A 122 -2.86 -7.68 3.63
C ALA A 122 -3.21 -8.36 4.97
N GLY A 123 -4.51 -8.47 5.28
CA GLY A 123 -5.01 -9.10 6.51
C GLY A 123 -5.22 -10.61 6.42
N ASP A 124 -5.02 -11.24 5.25
CA ASP A 124 -5.20 -12.68 5.13
C ASP A 124 -3.98 -13.43 5.70
N ILE A 125 -4.23 -14.47 6.48
CA ILE A 125 -3.17 -15.40 6.91
C ILE A 125 -2.69 -16.17 5.67
N ILE A 126 -1.43 -15.99 5.30
CA ILE A 126 -0.84 -16.73 4.19
C ILE A 126 -0.41 -18.11 4.70
N SER A 127 -1.35 -19.06 4.71
CA SER A 127 -1.08 -20.45 5.09
C SER A 127 -0.35 -21.17 3.97
N GLY A 128 0.94 -21.46 4.14
CA GLY A 128 1.70 -22.23 3.15
C GLY A 128 3.03 -22.79 3.63
N GLN A 129 3.72 -22.13 4.57
CA GLN A 129 4.99 -22.61 5.12
C GLN A 129 5.06 -22.21 6.61
N SER A 130 5.22 -23.21 7.49
CA SER A 130 5.47 -23.15 8.95
C SER A 130 5.27 -21.79 9.64
N GLY A 131 4.03 -21.45 9.97
CA GLY A 131 3.66 -20.25 10.71
C GLY A 131 2.70 -19.35 9.93
N ALA A 132 1.68 -18.83 10.60
CA ALA A 132 0.83 -17.80 10.03
C ALA A 132 1.66 -16.50 9.92
N VAL A 133 2.14 -16.19 8.71
CA VAL A 133 2.79 -14.91 8.39
C VAL A 133 1.79 -14.00 7.68
N ASP A 134 1.82 -12.71 8.00
CA ASP A 134 1.05 -11.72 7.25
C ASP A 134 1.67 -11.47 5.86
N LEU A 135 1.00 -10.66 5.03
CA LEU A 135 1.48 -10.36 3.68
C LEU A 135 2.90 -9.80 3.66
N THR A 136 3.22 -8.91 4.60
CA THR A 136 4.50 -8.21 4.60
C THR A 136 5.64 -9.15 4.96
N ASP A 137 5.45 -10.01 5.97
CA ASP A 137 6.42 -11.02 6.37
C ASP A 137 6.67 -12.04 5.26
N TRP A 138 5.60 -12.51 4.61
CA TRP A 138 5.71 -13.47 3.51
C TRP A 138 6.50 -12.90 2.32
N VAL A 139 6.18 -11.68 1.88
CA VAL A 139 6.89 -11.05 0.76
C VAL A 139 8.34 -10.76 1.13
N GLN A 140 8.62 -10.30 2.35
CA GLN A 140 9.99 -10.10 2.81
C GLN A 140 10.79 -11.39 2.82
N MET A 141 10.20 -12.50 3.28
CA MET A 141 10.81 -13.83 3.26
C MET A 141 11.15 -14.26 1.82
N CYS A 142 10.18 -14.20 0.91
CA CYS A 142 10.39 -14.54 -0.50
C CYS A 142 11.50 -13.67 -1.12
N ASN A 143 11.53 -12.37 -0.85
CA ASN A 143 12.57 -11.49 -1.37
C ASN A 143 13.97 -11.85 -0.83
N ARG A 144 14.10 -12.17 0.47
CA ARG A 144 15.38 -12.58 1.08
C ARG A 144 15.92 -13.89 0.50
N GLU A 145 15.03 -14.77 0.06
CA GLU A 145 15.39 -16.04 -0.57
C GLU A 145 15.63 -15.93 -2.09
N GLY A 146 15.57 -14.72 -2.66
CA GLY A 146 15.71 -14.50 -4.10
C GLY A 146 14.50 -14.97 -4.91
N ARG A 147 13.34 -15.14 -4.24
CA ARG A 147 12.07 -15.64 -4.78
C ARG A 147 10.99 -14.54 -4.83
N GLY A 148 11.38 -13.27 -4.97
CA GLY A 148 10.44 -12.14 -4.97
C GLY A 148 9.40 -12.23 -6.10
N THR A 149 9.79 -12.77 -7.25
CA THR A 149 8.89 -12.96 -8.40
C THR A 149 7.79 -14.01 -8.15
N ASP A 150 8.02 -14.96 -7.24
CA ASP A 150 7.00 -15.94 -6.83
C ASP A 150 5.81 -15.28 -6.12
N CYS A 151 6.00 -14.06 -5.61
CA CYS A 151 4.95 -13.30 -4.96
C CYS A 151 3.93 -12.73 -5.94
N PHE A 152 4.30 -12.54 -7.21
CA PHE A 152 3.47 -11.81 -8.17
C PHE A 152 2.20 -12.59 -8.55
N ASP A 153 1.13 -11.86 -8.82
CA ASP A 153 -0.10 -12.42 -9.37
C ASP A 153 0.23 -13.18 -10.68
N ARG A 154 -0.08 -14.48 -10.71
CA ARG A 154 0.18 -15.38 -11.84
C ARG A 154 -0.48 -14.90 -13.13
N ASP A 155 -1.60 -14.18 -13.01
CA ASP A 155 -2.31 -13.61 -14.15
C ASP A 155 -1.56 -12.44 -14.80
N ILE A 156 -0.63 -11.81 -14.08
CA ILE A 156 0.21 -10.71 -14.55
C ILE A 156 1.56 -11.24 -15.02
N ALA A 157 2.14 -12.19 -14.28
CA ALA A 157 3.46 -12.75 -14.58
C ALA A 157 3.54 -13.48 -15.94
N GLY A 158 2.40 -13.87 -16.52
CA GLY A 158 2.31 -14.53 -17.83
C GLY A 158 2.06 -13.60 -19.01
N LEU A 159 1.87 -12.29 -18.78
CA LEU A 159 1.72 -11.29 -19.83
C LEU A 159 3.08 -10.63 -20.05
N GLU A 160 3.49 -10.38 -21.29
CA GLU A 160 4.78 -9.77 -21.69
C GLU A 160 4.94 -8.29 -21.25
N GLU A 161 4.49 -7.94 -20.04
CA GLU A 161 4.62 -6.62 -19.47
C GLU A 161 5.76 -6.62 -18.44
N SER A 162 6.91 -6.10 -18.88
CA SER A 162 8.15 -5.76 -18.15
C SER A 162 8.30 -6.33 -16.72
N PRO A 163 8.95 -7.50 -16.55
CA PRO A 163 9.36 -8.04 -15.24
C PRO A 163 10.11 -6.99 -14.40
N ARG A 164 10.87 -6.13 -15.06
CA ARG A 164 11.63 -5.04 -14.45
C ARG A 164 10.74 -4.02 -13.72
N VAL A 165 9.59 -3.65 -14.29
CA VAL A 165 8.66 -2.71 -13.62
C VAL A 165 8.12 -3.31 -12.33
N MET A 166 7.77 -4.60 -12.35
CA MET A 166 7.27 -5.31 -11.17
C MET A 166 8.35 -5.44 -10.09
N ASP A 167 9.59 -5.73 -10.49
CA ASP A 167 10.74 -5.80 -9.57
C ASP A 167 11.05 -4.44 -8.94
N GLU A 168 11.02 -3.34 -9.71
CA GLU A 168 11.23 -1.99 -9.20
C GLU A 168 10.10 -1.55 -8.26
N LEU A 169 8.83 -1.87 -8.60
CA LEU A 169 7.69 -1.65 -7.69
C LEU A 169 7.84 -2.44 -6.40
N LEU A 170 8.26 -3.71 -6.47
CA LEU A 170 8.50 -4.55 -5.29
C LEU A 170 9.58 -3.94 -4.41
N ALA A 171 10.72 -3.55 -4.99
CA ALA A 171 11.85 -2.97 -4.25
C ALA A 171 11.46 -1.68 -3.52
N ILE A 172 10.70 -0.79 -4.17
CA ILE A 172 10.20 0.45 -3.55
C ILE A 172 9.22 0.12 -2.42
N SER A 173 8.31 -0.83 -2.63
CA SER A 173 7.33 -1.25 -1.62
C SER A 173 7.99 -1.84 -0.38
N LEU A 174 9.03 -2.66 -0.56
CA LEU A 174 9.83 -3.23 0.51
C LEU A 174 10.53 -2.15 1.34
N ARG A 175 11.09 -1.11 0.70
CA ARG A 175 11.67 0.05 1.39
C ARG A 175 10.63 0.82 2.21
N CYS A 176 9.38 0.88 1.75
CA CYS A 176 8.29 1.56 2.45
C CYS A 176 7.88 0.84 3.75
N ILE A 177 8.09 -0.48 3.86
CA ILE A 177 7.72 -1.27 5.04
C ILE A 177 8.88 -1.55 6.01
N LEU A 178 10.05 -0.93 5.80
CA LEU A 178 11.21 -1.01 6.70
C LEU A 178 10.92 -0.43 8.10
N PRO A 179 11.85 -0.57 9.07
CA PRO A 179 11.78 0.17 10.32
C PRO A 179 11.60 1.69 10.12
N VAL A 180 10.90 2.35 11.05
CA VAL A 180 10.43 3.75 10.91
C VAL A 180 11.55 4.76 10.54
N ASN A 181 12.77 4.52 11.02
CA ASN A 181 13.97 5.32 10.80
C ASN A 181 14.61 5.10 9.42
N GLU A 182 14.31 3.99 8.75
CA GLU A 182 14.90 3.61 7.45
C GLU A 182 13.94 3.84 6.28
N ARG A 183 12.63 3.96 6.55
CA ARG A 183 11.64 4.25 5.50
C ARG A 183 11.98 5.54 4.76
N PRO A 184 11.74 5.64 3.44
CA PRO A 184 11.81 6.91 2.73
C PRO A 184 10.69 7.87 3.17
N ASN A 185 10.70 9.10 2.65
CA ASN A 185 9.53 9.98 2.69
C ASN A 185 8.74 9.86 1.37
N MET A 186 7.48 10.33 1.33
CA MET A 186 6.65 10.17 0.13
C MET A 186 7.16 10.92 -1.09
N LYS A 187 7.97 11.99 -0.93
CA LYS A 187 8.64 12.62 -2.06
C LYS A 187 9.64 11.67 -2.71
N THR A 188 10.54 11.05 -1.92
CA THR A 188 11.49 10.07 -2.43
C THR A 188 10.77 8.88 -3.07
N VAL A 189 9.70 8.37 -2.45
CA VAL A 189 8.89 7.29 -3.03
C VAL A 189 8.29 7.70 -4.38
N CYS A 190 7.71 8.90 -4.47
CA CYS A 190 7.14 9.40 -5.71
C CYS A 190 8.20 9.60 -6.80
N ASP A 191 9.37 10.16 -6.46
CA ASP A 191 10.47 10.36 -7.39
C ASP A 191 10.97 9.00 -7.93
N ASP A 192 11.17 8.02 -7.05
CA ASP A 192 11.61 6.66 -7.41
C ASP A 192 10.60 5.96 -8.32
N LEU A 193 9.29 6.08 -8.03
CA LEU A 193 8.22 5.52 -8.86
C LEU A 193 8.13 6.18 -10.24
N CYS A 194 8.32 7.51 -10.31
CA CYS A 194 8.32 8.24 -11.59
C CYS A 194 9.53 7.92 -12.46
N ALA A 195 10.62 7.43 -11.87
CA ALA A 195 11.82 7.02 -12.59
C ALA A 195 11.70 5.64 -13.26
N ILE A 196 10.68 4.85 -12.89
CA ILE A 196 10.42 3.54 -13.50
C ILE A 196 9.98 3.75 -14.95
N THR A 197 10.82 3.30 -15.89
CA THR A 197 10.50 3.31 -17.32
C THR A 197 9.73 2.03 -17.67
N ALA A 198 8.49 2.17 -18.14
CA ALA A 198 7.68 1.07 -18.67
C ALA A 198 8.16 0.61 -20.05
#